data_AF-A0A7J5XSH4-F1
#
_entry.id   AF-A0A7J5XSH4-F1
#
_cell.length_a   1.000
_cell.length_b   1.000
_cell.length_c   1.000
_cell.angle_alpha   90.00
_cell.angle_beta   90.00
_cell.angle_gamma   90.00
#
_symmetry.space_group_name_H-M   'P 1'
#
loop_
_entity.id
_entity.type
_entity.pdbx_description
1 polymer ?
#
loop_
_entity_poly.entity_id
_entity_poly.type
_entity_poly.pdbx_seq_one_letter_code
_entity_poly.pdbx_strand_id
1 'polypeptide(L)'
;MLEKVSHHVLPALLELLHNILKQLSAVVRSALQSQRLSCPAVEMEVAEKLLLENRPLSQLSTHLIHMMSTENQEVSEEALQCLSMLVQLYGGEGYDCLSPSCLQSFSHMLRTHMHPEAHRIQRSTLRIIKRLVQTTERSDWSECPEGAGLLCLLQDITTSNRCVFVLFEDT
;
A
#
# COMPACT_ATOMS: atom_id res chain seq x y z
N MET A 1 -27.76 -15.45 10.18
CA MET A 1 -27.12 -14.74 11.32
C MET A 1 -25.60 -14.85 11.28
N LEU A 2 -25.00 -16.03 11.02
CA LEU A 2 -23.53 -16.18 10.88
C LEU A 2 -22.91 -15.38 9.72
N GLU A 3 -23.57 -15.26 8.56
CA GLU A 3 -23.07 -14.40 7.46
C GLU A 3 -22.98 -12.93 7.88
N LYS A 4 -24.01 -12.40 8.54
CA LYS A 4 -24.02 -11.01 9.03
C LYS A 4 -22.92 -10.72 10.06
N VAL A 5 -22.61 -11.67 10.94
CA VAL A 5 -21.49 -11.52 11.88
C VAL A 5 -20.16 -11.53 11.14
N SER A 6 -19.99 -12.40 10.13
CA SER A 6 -18.77 -12.44 9.31
C SER A 6 -18.52 -11.15 8.53
N HIS A 7 -19.56 -10.49 8.04
CA HIS A 7 -19.44 -9.23 7.30
C HIS A 7 -18.89 -8.05 8.12
N HIS A 8 -19.05 -8.06 9.45
CA HIS A 8 -18.56 -6.97 10.31
C HIS A 8 -17.23 -7.29 11.00
N VAL A 9 -16.87 -8.58 11.10
CA VAL A 9 -15.62 -8.99 11.75
C VAL A 9 -14.41 -8.57 10.93
N LEU A 10 -14.43 -8.76 9.61
CA LEU A 10 -13.28 -8.43 8.76
C LEU A 10 -12.96 -6.92 8.76
N PRO A 11 -13.93 -5.99 8.55
CA PRO A 11 -13.68 -4.56 8.69
C PRO A 11 -13.13 -4.18 10.06
N ALA A 12 -13.72 -4.70 11.15
CA ALA A 12 -13.23 -4.43 12.51
C ALA A 12 -11.79 -4.93 12.75
N LEU A 13 -11.41 -6.07 12.16
CA LEU A 13 -10.04 -6.58 12.22
C LEU A 13 -9.07 -5.70 11.42
N LEU A 14 -9.48 -5.20 10.25
CA LEU A 14 -8.68 -4.26 9.45
C LEU A 14 -8.53 -2.91 10.16
N GLU A 15 -9.57 -2.42 10.82
CA GLU A 15 -9.51 -1.21 11.64
C GLU A 15 -8.54 -1.38 12.82
N LEU A 16 -8.60 -2.52 13.52
CA LEU A 16 -7.66 -2.83 14.60
C LEU A 16 -6.22 -2.90 14.07
N LEU A 17 -6.01 -3.59 12.95
CA LEU A 17 -4.70 -3.65 12.28
C LEU A 17 -4.20 -2.25 11.92
N HIS A 18 -5.05 -1.41 11.32
CA HIS A 18 -4.72 -0.04 10.98
C HIS A 18 -4.28 0.76 12.20
N ASN A 19 -5.00 0.63 13.32
CA ASN A 19 -4.67 1.31 14.57
C ASN A 19 -3.31 0.86 15.14
N ILE A 20 -2.99 -0.43 15.07
CA ILE A 20 -1.67 -0.96 15.45
C ILE A 20 -0.59 -0.36 14.54
N LEU A 21 -0.77 -0.41 13.22
CA LEU A 21 0.18 0.14 12.25
C LEU A 21 0.39 1.64 12.45
N LYS A 22 -0.66 2.37 12.80
CA LYS A 22 -0.63 3.81 13.10
C LYS A 22 0.23 4.11 14.32
N GLN A 23 0.10 3.32 15.38
CA GLN A 23 0.94 3.45 16.58
C GLN A 23 2.42 3.15 16.25
N LEU A 24 2.69 2.06 15.53
CA LEU A 24 4.05 1.72 15.08
C LEU A 24 4.65 2.86 14.25
N SER A 25 3.89 3.41 13.29
CA SER A 25 4.34 4.51 12.46
C SER A 25 4.61 5.79 13.24
N ALA A 26 3.83 6.09 14.28
CA ALA A 26 4.07 7.25 15.14
C ALA A 26 5.40 7.14 15.88
N VAL A 27 5.71 5.96 16.45
CA VAL A 27 6.98 5.71 17.14
C VAL A 27 8.16 5.83 16.18
N VAL A 28 8.09 5.18 15.01
CA VAL A 28 9.15 5.24 13.99
C VAL A 28 9.36 6.67 13.49
N ARG A 29 8.28 7.42 13.24
CA ARG A 29 8.37 8.83 12.83
C ARG A 29 9.01 9.71 13.91
N SER A 30 8.66 9.50 15.17
CA SER A 30 9.27 10.21 16.29
C SER A 30 10.78 9.98 16.33
N ALA A 31 11.21 8.70 16.28
CA ALA A 31 12.62 8.35 16.28
C ALA A 31 13.39 8.95 15.09
N LEU A 32 12.80 8.93 13.89
CA LEU A 32 13.39 9.54 12.69
C LEU A 32 13.48 11.08 12.79
N GLN A 33 12.54 11.73 13.47
CA GLN A 33 12.58 13.18 13.70
C GLN A 33 13.68 13.56 14.70
N SER A 34 13.81 12.82 15.80
CA SER A 34 14.86 13.03 16.80
C SER A 34 16.26 12.86 16.21
N GLN A 35 16.47 11.86 15.34
CA GLN A 35 17.74 11.66 14.64
C GLN A 35 18.20 12.92 13.88
N ARG A 36 17.27 13.61 13.20
CA ARG A 36 17.57 14.83 12.43
C ARG A 36 18.00 16.00 13.31
N LEU A 37 17.61 15.99 14.59
CA LEU A 37 17.93 17.02 15.58
C LEU A 37 19.22 16.71 16.37
N SER A 38 20.02 15.73 15.92
CA SER A 38 21.35 15.40 16.44
C SER A 38 21.42 14.84 17.88
N CYS A 39 20.42 14.06 18.32
CA CYS A 39 20.44 13.19 19.52
C CYS A 39 19.20 12.25 19.55
N PRO A 40 19.16 11.08 20.24
CA PRO A 40 20.17 10.06 20.52
C PRO A 40 19.86 8.70 19.82
N ALA A 41 20.89 7.89 19.56
CA ALA A 41 20.80 6.56 18.94
C ALA A 41 19.81 5.59 19.63
N VAL A 42 19.51 5.81 20.92
CA VAL A 42 18.60 4.97 21.72
C VAL A 42 17.17 4.96 21.16
N GLU A 43 16.64 6.11 20.71
CA GLU A 43 15.27 6.14 20.16
C GLU A 43 15.17 5.38 18.83
N MET A 44 16.25 5.41 18.04
CA MET A 44 16.36 4.64 16.81
C MET A 44 16.43 3.14 17.10
N GLU A 45 17.22 2.72 18.08
CA GLU A 45 17.30 1.32 18.51
C GLU A 45 15.95 0.80 19.03
N VAL A 46 15.23 1.61 19.83
CA VAL A 46 13.89 1.25 20.31
C VAL A 46 12.90 1.11 19.16
N ALA A 47 12.91 2.04 18.19
CA ALA A 47 12.03 1.96 17.02
C ALA A 47 12.37 0.76 16.12
N GLU A 48 13.66 0.47 15.92
CA GLU A 48 14.12 -0.69 15.16
C GLU A 48 13.71 -2.00 15.84
N LYS A 49 13.95 -2.13 17.15
CA LYS A 49 13.52 -3.30 17.93
C LYS A 49 12.01 -3.51 17.83
N LEU A 50 11.23 -2.44 17.95
CA LEU A 50 9.78 -2.48 17.81
C LEU A 50 9.34 -2.98 16.42
N LEU A 51 10.00 -2.52 15.35
CA LEU A 51 9.74 -3.02 13.99
C LEU A 51 10.12 -4.50 13.84
N LEU A 52 11.25 -4.93 14.42
CA LEU A 52 11.68 -6.32 14.38
C LEU A 52 10.69 -7.24 15.10
N GLU A 53 10.20 -6.84 16.27
CA GLU A 53 9.17 -7.57 17.03
C GLU A 53 7.85 -7.68 16.25
N ASN A 54 7.52 -6.65 15.45
CA ASN A 54 6.29 -6.60 14.65
C ASN A 54 6.50 -7.02 13.18
N ARG A 55 7.68 -7.54 12.82
CA ARG A 55 7.99 -8.00 11.46
C ARG A 55 6.98 -9.00 10.90
N PRO A 56 6.35 -9.91 11.68
CA PRO A 56 5.29 -10.79 11.18
C PRO A 56 4.06 -10.06 10.58
N LEU A 57 3.87 -8.77 10.83
CA LEU A 57 2.81 -8.01 10.16
C LEU A 57 3.07 -7.81 8.66
N SER A 58 4.34 -7.85 8.22
CA SER A 58 4.70 -7.77 6.80
C SER A 58 4.11 -8.93 5.97
N GLN A 59 3.84 -10.07 6.60
CA GLN A 59 3.23 -11.25 5.96
C GLN A 59 1.79 -11.00 5.48
N LEU A 60 1.16 -9.93 5.97
CA LEU A 60 -0.19 -9.55 5.58
C LEU A 60 -0.22 -8.78 4.26
N SER A 61 0.91 -8.29 3.74
CA SER A 61 0.94 -7.43 2.55
C SER A 61 0.26 -8.07 1.33
N THR A 62 0.59 -9.32 0.99
CA THR A 62 -0.04 -10.05 -0.12
C THR A 62 -1.56 -10.24 0.08
N HIS A 63 -2.00 -10.54 1.30
CA HIS A 63 -3.42 -10.69 1.63
C HIS A 63 -4.16 -9.35 1.47
N LEU A 64 -3.57 -8.25 1.93
CA LEU A 64 -4.13 -6.90 1.79
C LEU A 64 -4.18 -6.45 0.34
N ILE A 65 -3.20 -6.83 -0.49
CA ILE A 65 -3.22 -6.58 -1.94
C ILE A 65 -4.44 -7.26 -2.59
N HIS A 66 -4.77 -8.49 -2.18
CA HIS A 66 -5.96 -9.16 -2.70
C HIS A 66 -7.25 -8.56 -2.14
N MET A 67 -7.29 -8.22 -0.85
CA MET A 67 -8.47 -7.61 -0.22
C MET A 67 -8.80 -6.22 -0.77
N MET A 68 -7.80 -5.41 -1.12
CA MET A 68 -8.06 -4.11 -1.74
C MET A 68 -8.78 -4.26 -3.08
N SER A 69 -8.56 -5.35 -3.83
CA SER A 69 -9.27 -5.61 -5.10
C SER A 69 -10.66 -6.27 -4.96
N THR A 70 -11.26 -6.26 -3.77
CA THR A 70 -12.61 -6.81 -3.55
C THR A 70 -13.71 -5.79 -3.86
N GLU A 71 -14.93 -6.27 -4.12
CA GLU A 71 -16.10 -5.41 -4.38
C GLU A 71 -16.63 -4.71 -3.13
N ASN A 72 -16.26 -5.19 -1.93
CA ASN A 72 -16.65 -4.56 -0.68
C ASN A 72 -15.80 -3.31 -0.46
N GLN A 73 -16.40 -2.14 -0.68
CA GLN A 73 -15.71 -0.84 -0.58
C GLN A 73 -15.07 -0.60 0.79
N GLU A 74 -15.76 -0.94 1.89
CA GLU A 74 -15.23 -0.76 3.24
C GLU A 74 -13.97 -1.62 3.44
N VAL A 75 -14.02 -2.90 3.07
CA VAL A 75 -12.86 -3.79 3.14
C VAL A 75 -11.74 -3.32 2.21
N SER A 76 -12.08 -2.87 1.00
CA SER A 76 -11.13 -2.40 0.00
C SER A 76 -10.33 -1.19 0.49
N GLU A 77 -11.04 -0.18 1.01
CA GLU A 77 -10.44 1.04 1.54
C GLU A 77 -9.56 0.73 2.75
N GLU A 78 -10.01 -0.11 3.69
CA GLU A 78 -9.24 -0.32 4.91
C GLU A 78 -8.02 -1.20 4.65
N ALA A 79 -8.14 -2.14 3.71
CA ALA A 79 -7.01 -2.92 3.21
C ALA A 79 -5.96 -2.03 2.53
N LEU A 80 -6.39 -1.07 1.69
CA LEU A 80 -5.48 -0.11 1.05
C LEU A 80 -4.76 0.76 2.08
N GLN A 81 -5.47 1.23 3.10
CA GLN A 81 -4.89 2.03 4.18
C GLN A 81 -3.85 1.22 4.96
N CYS A 82 -4.18 -0.01 5.38
CA CYS A 82 -3.25 -0.91 6.07
C CYS A 82 -2.02 -1.20 5.23
N LEU A 83 -2.20 -1.55 3.95
CA LEU A 83 -1.11 -1.85 3.03
C LEU A 83 -0.17 -0.65 2.85
N SER A 84 -0.73 0.55 2.70
CA SER A 84 0.03 1.79 2.60
C SER A 84 0.96 2.00 3.80
N MET A 85 0.48 1.69 5.02
CA MET A 85 1.30 1.78 6.23
C MET A 85 2.34 0.67 6.32
N LEU A 86 1.97 -0.58 6.02
CA LEU A 86 2.92 -1.70 6.02
C LEU A 86 4.08 -1.47 5.05
N VAL A 87 3.79 -1.02 3.84
CA VAL A 87 4.83 -0.78 2.83
C VAL A 87 5.71 0.43 3.20
N GLN A 88 5.19 1.39 3.96
CA GLN A 88 6.01 2.47 4.54
C GLN A 88 6.94 1.96 5.64
N LEU A 89 6.47 1.05 6.50
CA LEU A 89 7.23 0.53 7.65
C LEU A 89 8.27 -0.53 7.25
N TYR A 90 7.88 -1.45 6.36
CA TYR A 90 8.67 -2.65 6.05
C TYR A 90 9.14 -2.71 4.60
N GLY A 91 8.77 -1.76 3.74
CA GLY A 91 9.16 -1.78 2.33
C GLY A 91 8.62 -2.98 1.54
N GLY A 92 7.64 -3.73 2.05
CA GLY A 92 7.21 -4.98 1.42
C GLY A 92 8.22 -6.12 1.56
N GLU A 93 9.12 -6.05 2.55
CA GLU A 93 9.99 -7.18 2.89
C GLU A 93 9.19 -8.45 3.20
N GLY A 94 9.78 -9.59 2.83
CA GLY A 94 9.38 -10.91 3.34
C GLY A 94 8.40 -11.69 2.46
N TYR A 95 7.68 -11.06 1.53
CA TYR A 95 6.66 -11.73 0.70
C TYR A 95 6.62 -11.19 -0.73
N ASP A 96 6.20 -12.05 -1.67
CA ASP A 96 6.11 -11.76 -3.10
C ASP A 96 4.92 -10.84 -3.44
N CYS A 97 5.03 -9.58 -3.00
CA CYS A 97 4.06 -8.51 -3.26
C CYS A 97 4.00 -8.10 -4.74
N LEU A 98 4.94 -8.60 -5.56
CA LEU A 98 5.00 -8.40 -7.00
C LEU A 98 4.74 -9.71 -7.78
N SER A 99 4.17 -10.72 -7.11
CA SER A 99 3.67 -11.93 -7.76
C SER A 99 2.60 -11.59 -8.82
N PRO A 100 2.42 -12.44 -9.85
CA PRO A 100 1.40 -12.22 -10.88
C PRO A 100 0.00 -11.91 -10.32
N SER A 101 -0.44 -12.61 -9.27
CA SER A 101 -1.74 -12.37 -8.65
C SER A 101 -1.82 -10.99 -7.99
N CYS A 102 -0.76 -10.52 -7.32
CA CYS A 102 -0.70 -9.18 -6.75
C CYS A 102 -0.74 -8.09 -7.83
N LEU A 103 -0.02 -8.30 -8.93
CA LEU A 103 0.01 -7.38 -10.07
C LEU A 103 -1.36 -7.26 -10.74
N GLN A 104 -2.12 -8.36 -10.82
CA GLN A 104 -3.51 -8.34 -11.27
C GLN A 104 -4.41 -7.52 -10.33
N SER A 105 -4.30 -7.71 -9.01
CA SER A 105 -5.04 -6.93 -8.02
C SER A 105 -4.73 -5.42 -8.12
N PHE A 106 -3.47 -5.05 -8.31
CA PHE A 106 -3.08 -3.65 -8.55
C PHE A 106 -3.66 -3.10 -9.85
N SER A 107 -3.59 -3.88 -10.93
CA SER A 107 -4.14 -3.49 -12.23
C SER A 107 -5.65 -3.29 -12.16
N HIS A 108 -6.36 -4.19 -11.45
CA HIS A 108 -7.79 -4.06 -11.20
C HIS A 108 -8.10 -2.76 -10.46
N MET A 109 -7.41 -2.50 -9.35
CA MET A 109 -7.60 -1.29 -8.54
C MET A 109 -7.30 0.00 -9.30
N LEU A 110 -6.30 0.00 -10.17
CA LEU A 110 -6.01 1.18 -10.99
C LEU A 110 -7.10 1.40 -12.04
N ARG A 111 -7.63 0.34 -12.68
CA ARG A 111 -8.69 0.45 -13.70
C ARG A 111 -10.02 0.89 -13.12
N THR A 112 -10.43 0.34 -11.97
CA THR A 112 -11.69 0.71 -11.29
C THR A 112 -11.69 2.17 -10.81
N HIS A 113 -10.51 2.75 -10.60
CA HIS A 113 -10.32 4.10 -10.08
C HIS A 113 -9.66 5.06 -11.08
N MET A 114 -9.96 4.91 -12.37
CA MET A 114 -9.49 5.81 -13.45
C MET A 114 -10.18 7.19 -13.49
N HIS A 115 -11.28 7.37 -12.75
CA HIS A 115 -12.08 8.60 -12.78
C HIS A 115 -11.56 9.69 -11.82
N PRO A 116 -11.81 10.99 -12.10
CA PRO A 116 -11.26 12.12 -11.32
C PRO A 116 -11.55 12.06 -9.81
N GLU A 117 -12.75 11.63 -9.43
CA GLU A 117 -13.18 11.54 -8.03
C GLU A 117 -12.40 10.46 -7.23
N ALA A 118 -11.85 9.46 -7.91
CA ALA A 118 -11.11 8.35 -7.30
C ALA A 118 -9.59 8.57 -7.25
N HIS A 119 -9.12 9.79 -7.57
CA HIS A 119 -7.70 10.12 -7.69
C HIS A 119 -6.90 9.85 -6.39
N ARG A 120 -7.53 9.93 -5.21
CA ARG A 120 -6.87 9.60 -3.93
C ARG A 120 -6.50 8.12 -3.81
N ILE A 121 -7.41 7.24 -4.22
CA ILE A 121 -7.18 5.78 -4.22
C ILE A 121 -6.10 5.45 -5.23
N GLN A 122 -6.25 5.92 -6.47
CA GLN A 122 -5.27 5.73 -7.53
C GLN A 122 -3.86 6.19 -7.09
N ARG A 123 -3.72 7.40 -6.56
CA ARG A 123 -2.44 7.94 -6.09
C ARG A 123 -1.83 7.12 -4.94
N SER A 124 -2.66 6.53 -4.09
CA SER A 124 -2.18 5.69 -2.99
C SER A 124 -1.69 4.35 -3.51
N THR A 125 -2.44 3.72 -4.41
CA THR A 125 -2.04 2.50 -5.12
C THR A 125 -0.73 2.70 -5.88
N LEU A 126 -0.59 3.78 -6.65
CA LEU A 126 0.65 4.11 -7.37
C LEU A 126 1.85 4.30 -6.44
N ARG A 127 1.67 4.93 -5.27
CA ARG A 127 2.73 5.09 -4.28
C ARG A 127 3.16 3.76 -3.68
N ILE A 128 2.21 2.85 -3.42
CA ILE A 128 2.49 1.50 -2.93
C ILE A 128 3.31 0.74 -3.98
N ILE A 129 2.85 0.67 -5.23
CA ILE A 129 3.55 -0.02 -6.33
C ILE A 129 4.97 0.54 -6.47
N LYS A 130 5.12 1.86 -6.53
CA LYS A 130 6.43 2.51 -6.62
C LYS A 130 7.36 2.07 -5.49
N ARG A 131 6.87 2.07 -4.26
CA ARG A 131 7.68 1.71 -3.08
C ARG A 131 8.10 0.25 -3.16
N LEU A 132 7.18 -0.68 -3.46
CA LEU A 132 7.46 -2.12 -3.59
C LEU A 132 8.52 -2.41 -4.67
N VAL A 133 8.42 -1.75 -5.83
CA VAL A 133 9.40 -1.91 -6.92
C VAL A 133 10.77 -1.37 -6.51
N GLN A 134 10.82 -0.28 -5.73
CA GLN A 134 12.08 0.32 -5.28
C GLN A 134 12.80 -0.48 -4.17
N THR A 135 12.05 -1.26 -3.40
CA THR A 135 12.57 -2.05 -2.27
C THR A 135 12.76 -3.52 -2.61
N THR A 136 12.22 -3.98 -3.74
CA THR A 136 12.44 -5.34 -4.24
C THR A 136 13.78 -5.41 -4.96
N GLU A 137 14.63 -6.35 -4.55
CA GLU A 137 15.93 -6.61 -5.21
C GLU A 137 15.77 -7.29 -6.58
N ARG A 138 14.62 -7.93 -6.81
CA ARG A 138 14.29 -8.73 -8.01
C ARG A 138 13.56 -7.90 -9.07
N SER A 139 14.16 -7.76 -10.25
CA SER A 139 13.62 -6.94 -11.36
C SER A 139 12.64 -7.68 -12.29
N ASP A 140 12.35 -8.96 -12.04
CA ASP A 140 11.62 -9.83 -12.98
C ASP A 140 10.09 -9.68 -12.93
N TRP A 141 9.55 -8.87 -12.01
CA TRP A 141 8.10 -8.63 -11.91
C TRP A 141 7.49 -8.13 -13.23
N SER A 142 8.29 -7.49 -14.09
CA SER A 142 7.86 -6.97 -15.39
C SER A 142 7.92 -7.99 -16.54
N GLU A 143 8.57 -9.14 -16.32
CA GLU A 143 8.76 -10.17 -17.36
C GLU A 143 7.52 -11.06 -17.53
N CYS A 144 6.66 -11.12 -16.52
CA CYS A 144 5.39 -11.84 -16.60
C CYS A 144 4.31 -11.03 -17.34
N PRO A 145 3.30 -11.70 -17.93
CA PRO A 145 2.19 -11.03 -18.63
C PRO A 145 1.47 -9.99 -17.78
N GLU A 146 1.29 -10.27 -16.49
CA GLU A 146 0.65 -9.38 -15.53
C GLU A 146 1.46 -8.11 -15.28
N GLY A 147 2.78 -8.24 -15.18
CA GLY A 147 3.71 -7.13 -15.04
C GLY A 147 3.75 -6.24 -16.28
N ALA A 148 3.84 -6.84 -17.46
CA ALA A 148 3.75 -6.13 -18.73
C ALA A 148 2.40 -5.41 -18.86
N GLY A 149 1.30 -6.06 -18.48
CA GLY A 149 -0.05 -5.47 -18.47
C GLY A 149 -0.17 -4.28 -17.51
N LEU A 150 0.43 -4.37 -16.32
CA LEU A 150 0.48 -3.26 -15.38
C LEU A 150 1.34 -2.11 -15.91
N LEU A 151 2.47 -2.38 -16.56
CA LEU A 151 3.31 -1.35 -17.18
C LEU A 151 2.57 -0.58 -18.29
N CYS A 152 1.88 -1.28 -19.18
CA CYS A 152 1.03 -0.66 -20.20
C CYS A 152 -0.03 0.25 -19.55
N LEU A 153 -0.70 -0.24 -18.51
CA LEU A 153 -1.69 0.56 -17.77
C LEU A 153 -1.05 1.81 -17.15
N LEU A 154 0.12 1.70 -16.50
CA LEU A 154 0.81 2.85 -15.92
C LEU A 154 1.21 3.89 -16.98
N GLN A 155 1.56 3.45 -18.19
CA GLN A 155 1.84 4.34 -19.32
C GLN A 155 0.55 5.09 -19.75
N ASP A 156 -0.57 4.38 -19.87
CA ASP A 156 -1.88 4.98 -20.19
C ASP A 156 -2.33 6.00 -19.14
N ILE A 157 -2.13 5.70 -17.84
CA ILE A 157 -2.43 6.65 -16.76
C ILE A 157 -1.56 7.91 -16.90
N THR A 158 -0.29 7.74 -17.27
CA THR A 158 0.65 8.86 -17.42
C THR A 158 0.27 9.76 -18.61
N THR A 159 -0.16 9.18 -19.72
CA THR A 159 -0.61 9.94 -20.90
C THR A 159 -1.96 10.61 -20.64
N SER A 160 -2.90 9.92 -19.99
CA SER A 160 -4.22 10.46 -19.67
C SER A 160 -4.19 11.55 -18.59
N ASN A 161 -3.35 11.42 -17.55
CA ASN A 161 -3.22 12.45 -16.51
C ASN A 161 -2.54 13.73 -17.03
N ARG A 162 -1.68 13.64 -18.05
CA ARG A 162 -1.20 14.83 -18.75
C ARG A 162 -2.35 15.60 -19.44
N CYS A 163 -3.41 14.92 -19.87
CA CYS A 163 -4.62 15.58 -20.37
C CYS A 163 -5.52 16.15 -19.26
N VAL A 164 -5.55 15.55 -18.07
CA VAL A 164 -6.34 16.06 -16.93
C VAL A 164 -5.73 17.34 -16.34
N PHE A 165 -4.39 17.46 -16.27
CA PHE A 165 -3.75 18.72 -15.84
C PHE A 165 -3.98 19.88 -16.82
N VAL A 166 -4.24 19.61 -18.10
CA VAL A 166 -4.50 20.64 -19.12
C VAL A 166 -5.96 21.14 -19.09
N LEU A 167 -6.87 20.42 -18.43
CA LEU A 167 -8.29 20.81 -18.32
C LEU A 167 -8.64 21.58 -17.04
N PHE A 168 -7.68 21.82 -16.14
CA PHE A 168 -7.86 22.58 -14.90
C PHE A 168 -6.92 23.80 -14.78
N GLU A 169 -6.32 24.25 -15.89
CA GLU A 169 -5.50 25.47 -15.95
C GLU A 169 -6.18 26.64 -16.68
N ASP A 170 -7.51 26.62 -16.83
CA ASP A 170 -8.30 27.76 -17.30
C ASP A 170 -9.60 27.90 -16.50
N THR A 171 -9.53 28.40 -15.26
CA THR A 171 -10.48 29.41 -14.72
C THR A 171 -9.92 30.12 -13.50
#